data_AF-F5LJJ7-F1
#
_entry.id   AF-F5LJJ7-F1
#
_cell.length_a   1.000
_cell.length_b   1.000
_cell.length_c   1.000
_cell.angle_alpha   90.00
_cell.angle_beta   90.00
_cell.angle_gamma   90.00
#
_symmetry.space_group_name_H-M   'P 1'
#
loop_
_entity.id
_entity.type
_entity.pdbx_description
1 polymer ?
#
loop_
_entity_poly.entity_id
_entity_poly.type
_entity_poly.pdbx_seq_one_letter_code
_entity_poly.pdbx_strand_id
1 'polypeptide(L)'
;MGRSFANLHIKSKNLEKTVEALRELSEAHGNVLGKPNNEAQEIKDVMYVSKSNENWVSVLHDYFVWGTVKEVGKTLSRLIEGPVMTAAYMNEEIFELSFFENGDIGGERIFCEQWTRDEYEQLKEERLNDDYLRKALDIRNEDFDGFISITSPAQAVDKLSELVRMSLWSDSEWIPHEETLRERFEKYEF
;
A
#
# COMPACT_ATOMS: atom_id res chain seq x y z
N MET A 1 -12.20 10.50 -15.78
CA MET A 1 -11.11 9.58 -15.38
C MET A 1 -11.58 8.92 -14.09
N GLY A 2 -11.55 7.59 -14.03
CA GLY A 2 -11.95 6.85 -12.82
C GLY A 2 -11.01 7.14 -11.65
N ARG A 3 -11.45 6.84 -10.43
CA ARG A 3 -10.62 7.03 -9.23
C ARG A 3 -9.51 5.97 -9.22
N SER A 4 -8.27 6.38 -8.93
CA SER A 4 -7.13 5.48 -8.73
C SER A 4 -6.36 5.94 -7.50
N PHE A 5 -5.75 5.01 -6.78
CA PHE A 5 -4.83 5.32 -5.69
C PHE A 5 -3.80 4.20 -5.53
N ALA A 6 -2.65 4.52 -4.95
CA ALA A 6 -1.79 3.50 -4.37
C ALA A 6 -1.15 3.99 -3.08
N ASN A 7 -1.15 3.13 -2.08
CA ASN A 7 -0.59 3.46 -0.78
C ASN A 7 0.03 2.23 -0.11
N LEU A 8 0.84 2.53 0.90
CA LEU A 8 1.65 1.57 1.61
C LEU A 8 1.29 1.61 3.09
N HIS A 9 1.26 0.45 3.73
CA HIS A 9 0.98 0.30 5.15
C HIS A 9 1.99 -0.62 5.79
N ILE A 10 2.54 -0.20 6.92
CA ILE A 10 3.64 -0.87 7.61
C ILE A 10 3.11 -1.36 8.93
N LYS A 11 3.20 -2.66 9.21
CA LYS A 11 2.75 -3.23 10.47
C LYS A 11 3.74 -2.88 11.59
N SER A 12 3.59 -1.70 12.20
CA SER A 12 4.46 -1.20 13.26
C SER A 12 3.65 -0.42 14.31
N LYS A 13 4.03 -0.59 15.57
CA LYS A 13 3.53 0.23 16.70
C LYS A 13 4.37 1.48 16.93
N ASN A 14 5.57 1.53 16.36
CA ASN A 14 6.58 2.56 16.58
C ASN A 14 6.72 3.43 15.33
N LEU A 15 6.16 4.64 15.40
CA LEU A 15 6.19 5.60 14.29
C LEU A 15 7.62 6.10 14.02
N GLU A 16 8.42 6.34 15.05
CA GLU A 16 9.79 6.86 14.91
C GLU A 16 10.66 5.90 14.09
N LYS A 17 10.67 4.62 14.46
CA LYS A 17 11.38 3.58 13.69
C LYS A 17 10.88 3.46 12.26
N THR A 18 9.57 3.62 12.05
CA THR A 18 8.99 3.63 10.71
C THR A 18 9.53 4.81 9.89
N VAL A 19 9.56 6.01 10.47
CA VAL A 19 10.09 7.22 9.82
C VAL A 19 11.58 7.09 9.52
N GLU A 20 12.38 6.48 10.40
CA GLU A 20 13.79 6.17 10.15
C GLU A 20 13.97 5.25 8.93
N ALA A 21 13.18 4.17 8.84
CA ALA A 21 13.22 3.27 7.69
C ALA A 21 12.78 3.96 6.38
N LEU A 22 11.80 4.87 6.45
CA LEU A 22 11.38 5.68 5.30
C LEU A 22 12.45 6.67 4.85
N ARG A 23 13.20 7.26 5.79
CA ARG A 23 14.35 8.09 5.49
C ARG A 23 15.45 7.29 4.79
N GLU A 24 15.78 6.10 5.32
CA GLU A 24 16.76 5.20 4.71
C GLU A 24 16.32 4.78 3.30
N LEU A 25 15.02 4.51 3.10
CA LEU A 25 14.46 4.25 1.77
C LEU A 25 14.69 5.42 0.79
N SER A 26 14.45 6.66 1.22
CA SER A 26 14.69 7.86 0.42
C SER A 26 16.17 8.06 0.08
N GLU A 27 17.05 7.93 1.08
CA GLU A 27 18.48 8.23 0.94
C GLU A 27 19.25 7.12 0.20
N ALA A 28 19.01 5.85 0.51
CA ALA A 28 19.76 4.72 -0.04
C ALA A 28 19.08 4.07 -1.25
N HIS A 29 17.78 4.25 -1.42
CA HIS A 29 16.96 3.59 -2.44
C HIS A 29 16.04 4.55 -3.19
N GLY A 30 16.37 5.85 -3.28
CA GLY A 30 15.53 6.85 -3.94
C GLY A 30 15.12 6.51 -5.39
N ASN A 31 15.88 5.64 -6.08
CA ASN A 31 15.52 5.14 -7.41
C ASN A 31 14.17 4.40 -7.44
N VAL A 32 13.77 3.70 -6.36
CA VAL A 32 12.46 3.04 -6.29
C VAL A 32 11.33 4.03 -6.01
N LEU A 33 11.67 5.25 -5.58
CA LEU A 33 10.75 6.38 -5.42
C LEU A 33 10.74 7.30 -6.65
N GLY A 34 11.32 6.86 -7.76
CA GLY A 34 11.34 7.62 -9.01
C GLY A 34 12.45 8.68 -9.09
N LYS A 35 13.35 8.77 -8.11
CA LYS A 35 14.50 9.70 -8.21
C LYS A 35 15.47 9.23 -9.30
N PRO A 36 15.78 10.06 -10.32
CA PRO A 36 16.80 9.73 -11.29
C PRO A 36 18.19 9.82 -10.65
N ASN A 37 19.08 8.88 -11.00
CA ASN A 37 20.44 8.77 -10.45
C ASN A 37 21.36 10.00 -10.70
N ASN A 38 20.91 11.03 -11.43
CA ASN A 38 21.78 12.06 -12.04
C ASN A 38 21.27 13.51 -11.94
N GLU A 39 20.29 13.83 -11.09
CA GLU A 39 19.86 15.23 -10.94
C GLU A 39 20.74 16.04 -9.99
N ALA A 40 21.11 17.25 -10.43
CA ALA A 40 21.97 18.20 -9.73
C ALA A 40 21.22 19.02 -8.66
N GLN A 41 19.92 18.77 -8.47
CA GLN A 41 19.10 19.35 -7.41
C GLN A 41 18.59 18.24 -6.50
N GLU A 42 18.84 18.39 -5.20
CA GLU A 42 18.21 17.56 -4.17
C GLU A 42 16.70 17.82 -4.17
N ILE A 43 15.95 17.06 -4.96
CA ILE A 43 14.51 16.95 -4.78
C ILE A 43 14.31 16.20 -3.47
N LYS A 44 13.80 16.90 -2.46
CA LYS A 44 13.43 16.27 -1.19
C LYS A 44 12.24 15.36 -1.43
N ASP A 45 12.33 14.12 -0.93
CA ASP A 45 11.19 13.20 -1.00
C ASP A 45 10.16 13.63 0.02
N VAL A 46 8.92 13.83 -0.44
CA VAL A 46 7.80 14.20 0.42
C VAL A 46 6.95 12.95 0.65
N MET A 47 6.99 12.45 1.88
CA MET A 47 6.11 11.37 2.32
C MET A 47 5.07 11.89 3.29
N TYR A 48 3.84 11.44 3.14
CA TYR A 48 2.77 11.71 4.10
C TYR A 48 2.54 10.47 4.93
N VAL A 49 2.73 10.59 6.25
CA VAL A 49 2.74 9.45 7.17
C VAL A 49 1.63 9.62 8.20
N SER A 50 0.88 8.55 8.46
CA SER A 50 -0.19 8.54 9.46
C SER A 50 -0.22 7.22 10.22
N LYS A 51 -0.31 7.28 11.55
CA LYS A 51 -0.63 6.10 12.35
C LYS A 51 -2.11 5.77 12.15
N SER A 52 -2.40 4.78 11.30
CA SER A 52 -3.77 4.49 10.86
C SER A 52 -4.58 3.69 11.86
N ASN A 53 -3.92 2.80 12.62
CA ASN A 53 -4.50 2.19 13.80
C ASN A 53 -3.37 1.86 14.80
N GLU A 54 -3.67 1.03 15.81
CA GLU A 54 -2.68 0.67 16.84
C GLU A 54 -1.44 -0.06 16.30
N ASN A 55 -1.59 -0.77 15.18
CA ASN A 55 -0.60 -1.71 14.63
C ASN A 55 -0.08 -1.33 13.25
N TRP A 56 -0.60 -0.30 12.61
CA TRP A 56 -0.29 0.04 11.22
C TRP A 56 -0.02 1.53 11.04
N VAL A 57 1.03 1.82 10.28
CA VAL A 57 1.40 3.15 9.80
C VAL A 57 1.19 3.20 8.30
N SER A 58 0.38 4.14 7.82
CA SER A 58 0.13 4.37 6.41
C SER A 58 1.06 5.45 5.86
N VAL A 59 1.48 5.26 4.62
CA VAL A 59 2.40 6.12 3.90
C VAL A 59 1.83 6.40 2.52
N LEU A 60 1.78 7.68 2.17
CA LEU A 60 1.42 8.17 0.84
C LEU A 60 2.63 8.89 0.24
N HIS A 61 2.82 8.73 -1.06
CA HIS A 61 3.87 9.35 -1.85
C HIS A 61 3.35 9.54 -3.27
N ASP A 62 3.81 10.57 -3.97
CA ASP A 62 3.35 10.91 -5.33
C ASP A 62 3.74 9.86 -6.38
N TYR A 63 4.89 9.20 -6.17
CA TYR A 63 5.35 8.10 -7.02
C TYR A 63 4.57 6.79 -6.82
N PHE A 64 3.70 6.69 -5.81
CA PHE A 64 2.93 5.48 -5.58
C PHE A 64 1.79 5.40 -6.59
N VAL A 65 1.94 4.48 -7.53
CA VAL A 65 0.89 4.08 -8.47
C VAL A 65 0.86 2.56 -8.56
N TRP A 66 -0.18 2.02 -9.21
CA TRP A 66 -0.20 0.60 -9.55
C TRP A 66 1.06 0.22 -10.34
N GLY A 67 1.71 -0.88 -9.95
CA GLY A 67 3.02 -1.28 -10.48
C GLY A 67 4.22 -0.81 -9.64
N THR A 68 4.34 0.49 -9.35
CA THR A 68 5.52 1.02 -8.63
C THR A 68 5.45 0.75 -7.12
N VAL A 69 4.26 0.85 -6.52
CA VAL A 69 4.09 0.72 -5.06
C VAL A 69 4.56 -0.64 -4.53
N LYS A 70 4.45 -1.71 -5.35
CA LYS A 70 4.95 -3.05 -4.99
C LYS A 70 6.45 -3.07 -4.80
N GLU A 71 7.19 -2.43 -5.70
CA GLU A 71 8.66 -2.41 -5.67
C GLU A 71 9.16 -1.61 -4.47
N VAL A 72 8.46 -0.52 -4.14
CA VAL A 72 8.68 0.24 -2.91
C VAL A 72 8.40 -0.63 -1.68
N GLY A 73 7.23 -1.30 -1.61
CA GLY A 73 6.85 -2.17 -0.50
C GLY A 73 7.83 -3.31 -0.27
N LYS A 74 8.28 -3.93 -1.35
CA LYS A 74 9.32 -4.96 -1.34
C LYS A 74 10.64 -4.42 -0.79
N THR A 75 11.09 -3.27 -1.27
CA THR A 75 12.35 -2.66 -0.81
C THR A 75 12.28 -2.27 0.65
N LEU A 76 11.21 -1.59 1.06
CA LEU A 76 11.00 -1.15 2.44
C LEU A 76 10.89 -2.33 3.41
N SER A 77 10.30 -3.45 3.00
CA SER A 77 10.22 -4.66 3.84
C SER A 77 11.58 -5.29 4.18
N ARG A 78 12.68 -4.85 3.54
CA ARG A 78 14.06 -5.22 3.92
C ARG A 78 14.64 -4.33 5.01
N LEU A 79 14.09 -3.13 5.18
CA LEU A 79 14.57 -2.10 6.10
C LEU A 79 13.80 -2.10 7.43
N ILE A 80 12.65 -2.79 7.48
CA ILE A 80 11.80 -2.82 8.67
C ILE A 80 11.48 -4.23 9.13
N GLU A 81 11.35 -4.38 10.44
CA GLU A 81 10.87 -5.61 11.06
C GLU A 81 9.34 -5.70 10.92
N GLY A 82 8.87 -6.60 10.08
CA GLY A 82 7.47 -6.99 9.96
C GLY A 82 6.84 -6.76 8.59
N PRO A 83 5.56 -7.12 8.43
CA PRO A 83 4.87 -7.03 7.14
C PRO A 83 4.69 -5.61 6.64
N VAL A 84 5.01 -5.41 5.35
CA VAL A 84 4.63 -4.22 4.58
C VAL A 84 3.52 -4.62 3.61
N MET A 85 2.38 -3.95 3.70
CA MET A 85 1.23 -4.12 2.83
C MET A 85 1.19 -2.98 1.81
N THR A 86 0.96 -3.30 0.55
CA THR A 86 0.69 -2.31 -0.49
C THR A 86 -0.73 -2.52 -1.01
N ALA A 87 -1.47 -1.43 -1.14
CA ALA A 87 -2.84 -1.43 -1.64
C ALA A 87 -2.89 -0.50 -2.85
N ALA A 88 -3.27 -1.04 -4.01
CA ALA A 88 -3.36 -0.30 -5.26
C ALA A 88 -4.72 -0.50 -5.90
N TYR A 89 -5.37 0.59 -6.28
CA TYR A 89 -6.67 0.60 -6.92
C TYR A 89 -6.56 1.34 -8.25
N MET A 90 -7.00 0.71 -9.33
CA MET A 90 -6.88 1.27 -10.67
C MET A 90 -8.21 1.21 -11.41
N ASN A 91 -8.62 2.38 -11.93
CA ASN A 91 -9.71 2.55 -12.91
C ASN A 91 -11.04 1.91 -12.52
N GLU A 92 -11.28 1.66 -11.24
CA GLU A 92 -12.48 0.95 -10.75
C GLU A 92 -12.59 -0.52 -11.17
N GLU A 93 -11.54 -1.05 -11.79
CA GLU A 93 -11.50 -2.40 -12.37
C GLU A 93 -10.63 -3.35 -11.57
N ILE A 94 -9.61 -2.83 -10.89
CA ILE A 94 -8.61 -3.64 -10.19
C ILE A 94 -8.37 -3.05 -8.80
N PHE A 95 -8.41 -3.92 -7.80
CA PHE A 95 -7.82 -3.68 -6.49
C PHE A 95 -6.79 -4.76 -6.20
N GLU A 96 -5.53 -4.38 -6.07
CA GLU A 96 -4.43 -5.27 -5.75
C GLU A 96 -3.97 -5.04 -4.31
N LEU A 97 -3.86 -6.14 -3.57
CA LEU A 97 -3.35 -6.17 -2.21
C LEU A 97 -2.14 -7.11 -2.15
N SER A 98 -0.97 -6.57 -1.84
CA SER A 98 0.28 -7.32 -1.76
C SER A 98 0.92 -7.17 -0.39
N PHE A 99 1.54 -8.23 0.13
CA PHE A 99 2.29 -8.22 1.38
C PHE A 99 3.73 -8.67 1.17
N PHE A 100 4.65 -7.95 1.77
CA PHE A 100 6.08 -8.20 1.72
C PHE A 100 6.67 -8.33 3.11
N GLU A 101 7.63 -9.24 3.26
CA GLU A 101 8.39 -9.45 4.49
C GLU A 101 9.82 -9.82 4.11
N ASN A 102 10.82 -9.13 4.68
CA ASN A 102 12.24 -9.34 4.41
C ASN A 102 12.62 -9.27 2.91
N GLY A 103 11.88 -8.49 2.11
CA GLY A 103 12.12 -8.34 0.68
C GLY A 103 11.49 -9.40 -0.22
N ASP A 104 10.71 -10.33 0.34
CA ASP A 104 9.99 -11.36 -0.40
C ASP A 104 8.47 -11.15 -0.31
N ILE A 105 7.75 -11.59 -1.33
CA ILE A 105 6.29 -11.56 -1.31
C ILE A 105 5.76 -12.69 -0.41
N GLY A 106 5.02 -12.31 0.64
CA GLY A 106 4.37 -13.23 1.57
C GLY A 106 3.03 -13.73 1.05
N GLY A 107 2.31 -12.86 0.35
CA GLY A 107 1.08 -13.17 -0.36
C GLY A 107 0.50 -11.96 -1.11
N GLU A 108 -0.34 -12.25 -2.08
CA GLU A 108 -1.03 -11.28 -2.91
C GLU A 108 -2.46 -11.73 -3.18
N ARG A 109 -3.35 -10.75 -3.36
CA ARG A 109 -4.70 -10.96 -3.85
C ARG A 109 -5.09 -9.83 -4.78
N ILE A 110 -5.63 -10.17 -5.95
CA ILE A 110 -6.20 -9.22 -6.89
C ILE A 110 -7.73 -9.38 -6.86
N PHE A 111 -8.45 -8.28 -6.64
CA PHE A 111 -9.90 -8.20 -6.68
C PHE A 111 -10.28 -7.51 -7.98
N CYS A 112 -10.98 -8.21 -8.84
CA CYS A 112 -11.49 -7.71 -10.11
C CYS A 112 -12.57 -8.65 -10.62
N GLU A 113 -13.39 -8.14 -11.53
CA GLU A 113 -14.39 -8.93 -12.23
C GLU A 113 -13.72 -9.92 -13.20
N GLN A 114 -14.42 -11.01 -13.51
CA GLN A 114 -13.85 -12.07 -14.37
C GLN A 114 -13.49 -11.53 -15.77
N TRP A 115 -14.32 -10.65 -16.33
CA TRP A 115 -14.05 -10.07 -17.65
C TRP A 115 -12.76 -9.24 -17.66
N THR A 116 -12.46 -8.51 -16.57
CA THR A 116 -11.19 -7.79 -16.42
C THR A 116 -10.02 -8.76 -16.40
N ARG A 117 -10.11 -9.89 -15.70
CA ARG A 117 -9.06 -10.93 -15.73
C ARG A 117 -8.86 -11.52 -17.12
N ASP A 118 -9.94 -11.68 -17.88
CA ASP A 118 -9.90 -12.23 -19.23
C ASP A 118 -9.28 -11.23 -20.23
N GLU A 119 -9.50 -9.93 -20.05
CA GLU A 119 -8.89 -8.86 -20.86
C GLU A 119 -7.41 -8.65 -20.57
N TYR A 120 -7.01 -8.72 -19.29
CA TYR A 120 -5.63 -8.58 -18.85
C TYR A 120 -4.98 -9.95 -18.64
N GLU A 121 -4.52 -10.60 -19.71
CA GLU A 121 -3.98 -11.98 -19.67
C GLU A 121 -2.83 -12.21 -18.64
N GLN A 122 -2.12 -11.14 -18.27
CA GLN A 122 -1.02 -11.15 -17.30
C GLN A 122 -1.46 -10.85 -15.86
N LEU A 123 -2.74 -10.54 -15.62
CA LEU A 123 -3.27 -10.20 -14.30
C LEU A 123 -3.43 -11.45 -13.44
N LYS A 124 -2.32 -11.83 -12.80
CA LYS A 124 -2.22 -13.00 -11.93
C LYS A 124 -1.42 -12.63 -10.70
N GLU A 125 -1.85 -13.18 -9.58
CA GLU A 125 -1.13 -13.10 -8.32
C GLU A 125 0.24 -13.79 -8.46
N GLU A 126 1.31 -13.08 -8.11
CA GLU A 126 2.68 -13.60 -8.00
C GLU A 126 2.75 -14.69 -6.93
N ARG A 127 2.01 -14.51 -5.82
CA ARG A 127 1.89 -15.51 -4.76
C ARG A 127 0.55 -15.47 -4.07
N LEU A 128 -0.33 -16.40 -4.40
CA LEU A 128 -1.60 -16.57 -3.67
C LEU A 128 -1.36 -17.28 -2.32
N ASN A 129 -1.63 -16.59 -1.20
CA ASN A 129 -1.43 -17.14 0.15
C ASN A 129 -2.45 -16.57 1.15
N ASP A 130 -3.70 -16.99 1.00
CA ASP A 130 -4.85 -16.55 1.77
C ASP A 130 -4.66 -16.70 3.29
N ASP A 131 -4.05 -17.81 3.73
CA ASP A 131 -3.75 -18.05 5.14
C ASP A 131 -2.78 -17.03 5.74
N TYR A 132 -1.77 -16.60 4.96
CA TYR A 132 -0.85 -15.56 5.39
C TYR A 132 -1.53 -14.20 5.41
N LEU A 133 -2.27 -13.82 4.36
CA LEU A 133 -3.01 -12.55 4.30
C LEU A 133 -3.91 -12.39 5.54
N ARG A 134 -4.70 -13.41 5.84
CA ARG A 134 -5.58 -13.43 7.00
C ARG A 134 -4.84 -13.20 8.32
N LYS A 135 -3.72 -13.90 8.53
CA LYS A 135 -2.88 -13.77 9.73
C LYS A 135 -2.20 -12.39 9.81
N ALA A 136 -1.71 -11.88 8.69
CA ALA A 136 -1.05 -10.59 8.62
C ALA A 136 -2.03 -9.45 8.94
N LEU A 137 -3.26 -9.54 8.42
CA LEU A 137 -4.34 -8.58 8.65
C LEU A 137 -5.04 -8.72 10.01
N ASP A 138 -4.82 -9.83 10.73
CA ASP A 138 -5.50 -10.17 11.99
C ASP A 138 -7.03 -10.27 11.85
N ILE A 139 -7.49 -10.90 10.75
CA ILE A 139 -8.90 -11.08 10.44
C ILE A 139 -9.37 -12.48 10.86
N ARG A 140 -10.58 -12.57 11.44
CA ARG A 140 -11.22 -13.85 11.79
C ARG A 140 -11.56 -14.64 10.51
N ASN A 141 -11.48 -15.97 10.56
CA ASN A 141 -11.74 -16.82 9.39
C ASN A 141 -13.08 -16.51 8.70
N GLU A 142 -14.16 -16.39 9.47
CA GLU A 142 -15.51 -16.15 8.95
C GLU A 142 -15.62 -14.83 8.18
N ASP A 143 -14.97 -13.77 8.66
CA ASP A 143 -14.94 -12.47 8.00
C ASP A 143 -14.05 -12.49 6.75
N PHE A 144 -12.96 -13.27 6.80
CA PHE A 144 -12.00 -13.39 5.72
C PHE A 144 -12.56 -14.16 4.51
N ASP A 145 -13.30 -15.25 4.75
CA ASP A 145 -13.96 -16.03 3.69
C ASP A 145 -14.94 -15.16 2.88
N GLY A 146 -15.70 -14.32 3.58
CA GLY A 146 -16.57 -13.34 2.94
C GLY A 146 -15.79 -12.30 2.14
N PHE A 147 -14.68 -11.79 2.68
CA PHE A 147 -13.84 -10.79 2.02
C PHE A 147 -13.20 -11.31 0.72
N ILE A 148 -12.57 -12.49 0.72
CA ILE A 148 -11.87 -13.02 -0.46
C ILE A 148 -12.80 -13.46 -1.59
N SER A 149 -14.10 -13.56 -1.32
CA SER A 149 -15.14 -13.86 -2.31
C SER A 149 -15.62 -12.65 -3.11
N ILE A 150 -15.23 -11.43 -2.70
CA ILE A 150 -15.62 -10.19 -3.38
C ILE A 150 -14.90 -10.10 -4.73
N THR A 151 -15.64 -9.78 -5.80
CA THR A 151 -15.08 -9.50 -7.13
C THR A 151 -15.01 -8.00 -7.43
N SER A 152 -15.94 -7.23 -6.87
CA SER A 152 -15.98 -5.77 -7.04
C SER A 152 -14.80 -5.10 -6.31
N PRO A 153 -13.88 -4.43 -7.03
CA PRO A 153 -12.71 -3.79 -6.45
C PRO A 153 -13.08 -2.78 -5.35
N ALA A 154 -14.05 -1.90 -5.61
CA ALA A 154 -14.46 -0.87 -4.66
C ALA A 154 -15.02 -1.48 -3.37
N GLN A 155 -15.87 -2.50 -3.49
CA GLN A 155 -16.42 -3.23 -2.34
C GLN A 155 -15.33 -3.94 -1.54
N ALA A 156 -14.29 -4.46 -2.22
CA ALA A 156 -13.17 -5.10 -1.55
C ALA A 156 -12.36 -4.07 -0.74
N VAL A 157 -12.10 -2.87 -1.29
CA VAL A 157 -11.43 -1.77 -0.56
C VAL A 157 -12.26 -1.36 0.65
N ASP A 158 -13.58 -1.15 0.48
CA ASP A 158 -14.48 -0.75 1.56
C ASP A 158 -14.52 -1.82 2.66
N LYS A 159 -14.67 -3.09 2.28
CA LYS A 159 -14.74 -4.20 3.23
C LYS A 159 -13.44 -4.38 3.98
N LEU A 160 -12.30 -4.32 3.29
CA LEU A 160 -11.00 -4.41 3.93
C LEU A 160 -10.81 -3.25 4.91
N SER A 161 -11.10 -2.02 4.47
CA SER A 161 -11.00 -0.81 5.31
C SER A 161 -11.79 -0.95 6.62
N GLU A 162 -13.01 -1.51 6.55
CA GLU A 162 -13.84 -1.83 7.71
C GLU A 162 -13.17 -2.87 8.63
N LEU A 163 -12.71 -3.99 8.07
CA LEU A 163 -12.15 -5.12 8.81
C LEU A 163 -10.87 -4.73 9.56
N VAL A 164 -9.96 -4.00 8.91
CA VAL A 164 -8.70 -3.56 9.54
C VAL A 164 -8.79 -2.21 10.25
N ARG A 165 -9.95 -1.54 10.16
CA ARG A 165 -10.17 -0.19 10.71
C ARG A 165 -9.10 0.79 10.22
N MET A 166 -8.80 0.75 8.93
CA MET A 166 -7.86 1.65 8.26
C MET A 166 -8.55 2.27 7.06
N SER A 167 -8.25 3.53 6.77
CA SER A 167 -8.71 4.16 5.53
C SER A 167 -7.76 3.80 4.41
N LEU A 168 -8.16 2.90 3.52
CA LEU A 168 -7.38 2.57 2.32
C LEU A 168 -7.65 3.55 1.18
N TRP A 169 -8.84 4.18 1.16
CA TRP A 169 -9.16 5.29 0.26
C TRP A 169 -8.37 6.54 0.66
N SER A 170 -7.12 6.61 0.22
CA SER A 170 -6.26 7.76 0.41
C SER A 170 -5.20 7.82 -0.66
N ASP A 171 -4.98 9.01 -1.19
CA ASP A 171 -3.93 9.31 -2.15
C ASP A 171 -3.24 10.62 -1.78
N SER A 172 -1.96 10.74 -2.10
CA SER A 172 -1.18 11.95 -1.83
C SER A 172 -1.73 13.16 -2.58
N GLU A 173 -2.26 12.95 -3.79
CA GLU A 173 -2.88 14.00 -4.62
C GLU A 173 -4.14 14.58 -3.98
N TRP A 174 -4.79 13.85 -3.06
CA TRP A 174 -6.04 14.28 -2.44
C TRP A 174 -5.81 15.14 -1.18
N ILE A 175 -4.62 15.09 -0.57
CA ILE A 175 -4.30 15.84 0.67
C ILE A 175 -4.51 17.37 0.54
N PRO A 176 -4.15 18.02 -0.58
CA PRO A 176 -4.44 19.44 -0.77
C PRO A 176 -5.94 19.76 -0.89
N HIS A 177 -6.80 18.76 -1.13
CA HIS A 177 -8.22 18.93 -1.43
C HIS A 177 -9.15 18.36 -0.35
N GLU A 178 -8.68 17.40 0.46
CA GLU A 178 -9.46 16.72 1.48
C GLU A 178 -8.93 17.05 2.89
N GLU A 179 -9.72 17.82 3.65
CA GLU A 179 -9.37 18.26 5.01
C GLU A 179 -9.11 17.08 5.95
N THR A 180 -9.92 16.03 5.86
CA THR A 180 -9.77 14.84 6.71
C THR A 180 -8.45 14.10 6.49
N LEU A 181 -7.93 14.07 5.25
CA LEU A 181 -6.61 13.48 4.98
C LEU A 181 -5.50 14.39 5.50
N ARG A 182 -5.63 15.71 5.31
CA ARG A 182 -4.66 16.70 5.79
C ARG A 182 -4.49 16.68 7.31
N GLU A 183 -5.56 16.50 8.07
CA GLU A 183 -5.51 16.40 9.54
C GLU A 183 -4.88 15.08 10.01
N ARG A 184 -5.03 14.01 9.23
CA ARG A 184 -4.60 12.66 9.60
C ARG A 184 -3.16 12.36 9.25
N PHE A 185 -2.65 12.96 8.18
CA PHE A 185 -1.32 12.68 7.66
C PHE A 185 -0.36 13.83 7.95
N GLU A 186 0.78 13.50 8.54
CA GLU A 186 1.88 14.42 8.76
C GLU A 186 2.86 14.36 7.58
N LYS A 187 3.34 15.53 7.16
CA LYS A 187 4.28 15.67 6.06
C LYS A 187 5.72 15.49 6.57
N TYR A 188 6.46 14.57 5.97
CA TYR A 188 7.89 14.36 6.18
C TYR A 188 8.65 14.70 4.90
N GLU A 189 9.76 15.42 5.05
CA GLU A 189 10.69 15.74 3.96
C GLU A 189 12.05 15.12 4.27
N PHE A 190 12.55 14.30 3.36
CA PHE A 190 13.85 13.63 3.45
C PHE A 190 14.79 14.17 2.37
#